data_AF-A0AAE0S7A6-F1
#
_entry.id   AF-A0AAE0S7A6-F1
#
_cell.length_a   1.000
_cell.length_b   1.000
_cell.length_c   1.000
_cell.angle_alpha   90.00
_cell.angle_beta   90.00
_cell.angle_gamma   90.00
#
_symmetry.space_group_name_H-M   'P 1'
#
loop_
_entity.id
_entity.type
_entity.pdbx_description
1 polymer ?
#
loop_
_entity_poly.entity_id
_entity_poly.type
_entity_poly.pdbx_seq_one_letter_code
_entity_poly.pdbx_strand_id
1 'polypeptide(L)'
;MTEIKVFGIFQHSHLLGTAIKTRHFRNGRELPPVATEPHYDFDFQETRILIEEISVRHGDKFVVECTYDSTGRTAPTLGGLSTRDEMCISNLFYYPKIPLKRCISTPTYDSISPSLSKMSILHAYNWTSPHDREIFKQKLRESSIRHICQGSNMIPQTLIYTFKENTTEYVPPASSACP
;
A
#
# COMPACT_ATOMS: atom_id res chain seq x y z
N MET A 1 -6.38 15.32 19.11
CA MET A 1 -6.76 13.95 18.69
C MET A 1 -5.90 12.98 19.49
N THR A 2 -6.49 11.98 20.12
CA THR A 2 -5.78 11.01 20.97
C THR A 2 -5.01 10.01 20.12
N GLU A 3 -3.83 9.63 20.60
CA GLU A 3 -2.99 8.56 20.02
C GLU A 3 -3.77 7.23 19.98
N ILE A 4 -3.50 6.39 18.97
CA ILE A 4 -3.95 4.98 18.96
C ILE A 4 -2.76 4.05 19.15
N LYS A 5 -3.01 2.88 19.75
CA LYS A 5 -2.07 1.78 19.92
C LYS A 5 -2.48 0.65 19.00
N VAL A 6 -1.61 0.32 18.04
CA VAL A 6 -1.74 -0.85 17.18
C VAL A 6 -1.14 -2.03 17.91
N PHE A 7 -1.91 -3.08 18.12
CA PHE A 7 -1.49 -4.29 18.84
C PHE A 7 -1.43 -5.53 17.93
N GLY A 8 -1.99 -5.45 16.72
CA GLY A 8 -1.97 -6.55 15.78
C GLY A 8 -2.13 -6.11 14.34
N ILE A 9 -1.87 -7.04 13.42
CA ILE A 9 -1.89 -6.79 11.98
C ILE A 9 -2.26 -8.05 11.19
N PHE A 10 -3.02 -7.88 10.12
CA PHE A 10 -3.31 -8.91 9.12
C PHE A 10 -2.99 -8.38 7.73
N GLN A 11 -1.95 -8.93 7.10
CA GLN A 11 -1.49 -8.57 5.75
C GLN A 11 -2.13 -9.51 4.72
N HIS A 12 -2.56 -8.95 3.59
CA HIS A 12 -3.32 -9.69 2.59
C HIS A 12 -2.95 -9.28 1.16
N SER A 13 -2.74 -10.29 0.33
CA SER A 13 -2.58 -10.23 -1.12
C SER A 13 -3.25 -11.46 -1.75
N HIS A 14 -3.35 -11.53 -3.08
CA HIS A 14 -3.81 -12.74 -3.76
C HIS A 14 -2.61 -13.59 -4.24
N LEU A 15 -2.82 -14.41 -5.26
CA LEU A 15 -1.92 -15.50 -5.67
C LEU A 15 -0.56 -15.05 -6.19
N LEU A 16 -0.41 -13.80 -6.64
CA LEU A 16 0.87 -13.28 -7.12
C LEU A 16 1.72 -12.70 -5.99
N GLY A 17 1.17 -12.44 -4.81
CA GLY A 17 1.89 -11.82 -3.69
C GLY A 17 3.02 -12.71 -3.17
N THR A 18 4.22 -12.16 -3.04
CA THR A 18 5.40 -12.88 -2.53
C THR A 18 6.05 -12.23 -1.30
N ALA A 19 5.81 -10.93 -1.10
CA ALA A 19 6.22 -10.22 0.12
C ALA A 19 5.29 -9.04 0.41
N ILE A 20 5.05 -8.73 1.68
CA ILE A 20 4.26 -7.57 2.11
C ILE A 20 4.97 -6.85 3.27
N LYS A 21 5.14 -5.52 3.14
CA LYS A 21 5.71 -4.67 4.19
C LYS A 21 4.78 -3.52 4.50
N THR A 22 4.45 -3.34 5.78
CA THR A 22 3.66 -2.20 6.27
C THR A 22 4.60 -1.21 6.93
N ARG A 23 4.98 -0.18 6.18
CA ARG A 23 5.94 0.86 6.58
C ARG A 23 5.22 1.96 7.35
N HIS A 24 5.88 2.52 8.37
CA HIS A 24 5.34 3.57 9.24
C HIS A 24 6.26 4.78 9.22
N PHE A 25 5.71 5.97 9.00
CA PHE A 25 6.46 7.21 8.96
C PHE A 25 5.88 8.24 9.92
N ARG A 26 6.77 9.03 10.52
CA ARG A 26 6.43 10.18 11.37
C ARG A 26 7.32 11.35 11.03
N ASN A 27 6.74 12.51 10.76
CA ASN A 27 7.47 13.75 10.44
C ASN A 27 8.51 13.57 9.32
N GLY A 28 8.17 12.78 8.29
CA GLY A 28 9.06 12.52 7.14
C GLY A 28 10.18 11.52 7.38
N ARG A 29 10.24 10.86 8.55
CA ARG A 29 11.20 9.78 8.83
C ARG A 29 10.49 8.44 8.93
N GLU A 30 11.11 7.40 8.37
CA GLU A 30 10.62 6.03 8.55
C GLU A 30 10.96 5.55 9.97
N LEU A 31 9.94 5.05 10.65
CA LEU A 31 10.04 4.32 11.92
C LEU A 31 10.17 2.82 11.61
N PRO A 32 10.43 1.97 12.62
CA PRO A 32 10.35 0.52 12.41
C PRO A 32 9.02 0.15 11.73
N PRO A 33 9.04 -0.71 10.68
CA PRO A 33 7.82 -1.12 10.01
C PRO A 33 6.90 -1.85 10.99
N VAL A 34 5.59 -1.69 10.80
CA VAL A 34 4.57 -2.37 11.62
C VAL A 34 4.66 -3.88 11.45
N ALA A 35 4.87 -4.33 10.22
CA ALA A 35 5.16 -5.73 9.91
C ALA A 35 5.95 -5.83 8.62
N THR A 36 6.77 -6.88 8.54
CA THR A 36 7.46 -7.30 7.32
C THR A 36 7.24 -8.79 7.17
N GLU A 37 6.67 -9.19 6.03
CA GLU A 37 6.53 -10.58 5.61
C GLU A 37 7.30 -10.76 4.29
N PRO A 38 8.57 -11.18 4.34
CA PRO A 38 9.40 -11.34 3.14
C PRO A 38 9.10 -12.62 2.35
N HIS A 39 8.35 -13.56 2.92
CA HIS A 39 7.98 -14.86 2.35
C HIS A 39 6.47 -15.06 2.45
N TYR A 40 5.71 -14.09 1.94
CA TYR A 40 4.26 -14.14 1.98
C TYR A 40 3.76 -15.33 1.16
N ASP A 41 2.85 -16.09 1.75
CA ASP A 41 2.16 -17.21 1.11
C ASP A 41 0.64 -16.97 1.22
N PHE A 42 -0.04 -16.97 0.09
CA PHE A 42 -1.49 -16.82 0.03
C PHE A 42 -2.23 -17.90 0.83
N ASP A 43 -1.69 -19.12 0.90
CA ASP A 43 -2.31 -20.21 1.63
C ASP A 43 -2.03 -20.13 3.16
N PHE A 44 -1.10 -19.25 3.58
CA PHE A 44 -0.77 -19.01 4.98
C PHE A 44 -1.00 -17.54 5.38
N GLN A 45 -2.24 -17.22 5.74
CA GLN A 45 -2.63 -15.88 6.17
C GLN A 45 -3.09 -15.89 7.63
N GLU A 46 -2.35 -15.21 8.49
CA GLU A 46 -2.62 -15.13 9.92
C GLU A 46 -2.69 -13.69 10.41
N THR A 47 -3.42 -13.49 11.51
CA THR A 47 -3.31 -12.24 12.28
C THR A 47 -2.14 -12.36 13.23
N ARG A 48 -1.20 -11.43 13.15
CA ARG A 48 -0.04 -11.37 14.04
C ARG A 48 -0.28 -10.35 15.12
N ILE A 49 -0.13 -10.78 16.37
CA ILE A 49 -0.05 -9.87 17.52
C ILE A 49 1.37 -9.32 17.58
N LEU A 50 1.49 -8.01 17.70
CA LEU A 50 2.78 -7.35 17.79
C LEU A 50 3.39 -7.62 19.17
N ILE A 51 4.70 -7.88 19.21
CA ILE A 51 5.45 -8.05 20.47
C ILE A 51 5.34 -6.79 21.32
N GLU A 52 5.43 -5.63 20.66
CA GLU A 52 5.24 -4.32 21.27
C GLU A 52 4.18 -3.54 20.51
N GLU A 53 3.29 -2.87 21.25
CA GLU A 53 2.26 -2.05 20.64
C GLU A 53 2.84 -0.79 20.00
N ILE A 54 2.42 -0.50 18.77
CA ILE A 54 2.89 0.66 18.02
C ILE A 54 1.98 1.85 18.28
N SER A 55 2.59 2.92 18.73
CA SER A 55 1.92 4.19 19.01
C SER A 55 1.79 5.01 17.73
N VAL A 56 0.57 5.24 17.27
CA VAL A 56 0.26 5.99 16.05
C VAL A 56 -0.36 7.33 16.40
N ARG A 57 0.23 8.39 15.84
CA ARG A 57 -0.13 9.78 16.12
C ARG A 57 -0.73 10.43 14.89
N HIS A 58 -1.50 11.49 15.13
CA HIS A 58 -2.00 12.31 14.03
C HIS A 58 -0.83 12.87 13.19
N GLY A 59 -0.94 12.74 11.88
CA GLY A 59 0.12 13.14 10.93
C GLY A 59 1.10 12.03 10.56
N ASP A 60 1.05 10.87 11.23
CA ASP A 60 1.77 9.68 10.79
C ASP A 60 1.26 9.20 9.44
N LYS A 61 2.13 8.53 8.68
CA LYS A 61 1.80 7.93 7.38
C LYS A 61 2.11 6.44 7.39
N PHE A 62 1.28 5.68 6.69
CA PHE A 62 1.53 4.26 6.43
C PHE A 62 1.63 4.02 4.93
N VAL A 63 2.58 3.17 4.54
CA VAL A 63 2.73 2.69 3.18
C VAL A 63 2.69 1.17 3.23
N VAL A 64 1.77 0.57 2.47
CA VAL A 64 1.73 -0.88 2.27
C VAL A 64 2.43 -1.17 0.96
N GLU A 65 3.55 -1.89 1.04
CA GLU A 65 4.38 -2.27 -0.09
C GLU A 65 4.22 -3.77 -0.31
N CYS A 66 3.76 -4.14 -1.50
CA CYS A 66 3.57 -5.55 -1.88
C CYS A 66 4.47 -5.87 -3.07
N THR A 67 5.16 -6.99 -2.99
CA THR A 67 5.95 -7.58 -4.07
C THR A 67 5.14 -8.69 -4.71
N TYR A 68 5.18 -8.77 -6.05
CA TYR A 68 4.41 -9.74 -6.80
C TYR A 68 5.29 -10.51 -7.79
N ASP A 69 5.01 -11.80 -7.97
CA ASP A 69 5.53 -12.62 -9.06
C ASP A 69 4.43 -12.92 -10.07
N SER A 70 4.50 -12.25 -11.23
CA SER A 70 3.56 -12.44 -12.34
C SER A 70 4.12 -13.29 -13.47
N THR A 71 5.21 -14.03 -13.27
CA THR A 71 5.87 -14.85 -14.33
C THR A 71 4.92 -15.87 -14.96
N GLY A 72 3.97 -16.39 -14.19
CA GLY A 72 2.92 -17.32 -14.66
C GLY A 72 1.72 -16.66 -15.35
N ARG A 73 1.69 -15.33 -15.53
CA ARG A 73 0.57 -14.60 -16.15
C ARG A 73 0.94 -14.11 -17.54
N THR A 74 0.02 -14.26 -18.50
CA THR A 74 0.19 -13.82 -19.89
C THR A 74 -0.35 -12.41 -20.15
N ALA A 75 -1.10 -11.84 -19.21
CA ALA A 75 -1.71 -10.51 -19.31
C ALA A 75 -1.57 -9.75 -17.98
N PRO A 76 -1.63 -8.40 -18.01
CA PRO A 76 -1.62 -7.59 -16.79
C PRO A 76 -2.71 -8.02 -15.81
N THR A 77 -2.34 -8.16 -14.54
CA THR A 77 -3.29 -8.44 -13.46
C THR A 77 -3.68 -7.13 -12.77
N LEU A 78 -4.98 -6.93 -12.54
CA LEU A 78 -5.52 -5.71 -11.95
C LEU A 78 -5.90 -5.93 -10.50
N GLY A 79 -6.02 -4.83 -9.74
CA GLY A 79 -6.60 -4.89 -8.41
C GLY A 79 -8.10 -5.18 -8.46
N GLY A 80 -8.59 -6.09 -7.62
CA GLY A 80 -9.98 -6.54 -7.64
C GLY A 80 -10.32 -7.58 -6.56
N LEU A 81 -11.57 -8.07 -6.55
CA LEU A 81 -12.06 -9.00 -5.53
C LEU A 81 -11.86 -10.48 -5.90
N SER A 82 -11.61 -10.78 -7.18
CA SER A 82 -11.39 -12.14 -7.65
C SER A 82 -10.00 -12.63 -7.26
N THR A 83 -9.83 -13.92 -7.01
CA THR A 83 -8.49 -14.53 -6.82
C THR A 83 -7.60 -14.43 -8.05
N ARG A 84 -8.18 -14.15 -9.23
CA ARG A 84 -7.43 -13.84 -10.45
C ARG A 84 -6.95 -12.39 -10.52
N ASP A 85 -7.57 -11.49 -9.77
CA ASP A 85 -7.12 -10.12 -9.54
C ASP A 85 -6.10 -10.10 -8.41
N GLU A 86 -5.61 -8.92 -8.04
CA GLU A 86 -4.70 -8.73 -6.90
C GLU A 86 -5.22 -7.79 -5.81
N MET A 87 -4.64 -7.92 -4.62
CA MET A 87 -4.83 -7.00 -3.50
C MET A 87 -3.50 -6.67 -2.82
N CYS A 88 -3.43 -5.48 -2.21
CA CYS A 88 -2.33 -5.06 -1.35
C CYS A 88 -2.91 -4.40 -0.10
N ILE A 89 -3.08 -5.16 0.97
CA ILE A 89 -3.82 -4.71 2.16
C ILE A 89 -3.04 -5.01 3.43
N SER A 90 -3.10 -4.07 4.36
CA SER A 90 -2.67 -4.25 5.75
C SER A 90 -3.80 -3.80 6.67
N ASN A 91 -4.44 -4.74 7.35
CA ASN A 91 -5.47 -4.47 8.35
C ASN A 91 -4.80 -4.31 9.71
N LEU A 92 -4.88 -3.12 10.29
CA LEU A 92 -4.34 -2.82 11.62
C LEU A 92 -5.41 -3.05 12.68
N PHE A 93 -5.05 -3.78 13.74
CA PHE A 93 -5.87 -3.94 14.93
C PHE A 93 -5.35 -2.98 16.00
N TYR A 94 -6.21 -2.10 16.50
CA TYR A 94 -5.81 -1.00 17.37
C TYR A 94 -6.89 -0.59 18.37
N TYR A 95 -6.49 0.19 19.37
CA TYR A 95 -7.37 0.89 20.30
C TYR A 95 -6.82 2.29 20.63
N PRO A 96 -7.63 3.24 21.15
CA PRO A 96 -9.09 3.20 21.20
C PRO A 96 -9.69 3.31 19.78
N LYS A 97 -10.96 2.92 19.64
CA LYS A 97 -11.69 3.04 18.37
C LYS A 97 -11.73 4.50 17.92
N ILE A 98 -11.35 4.74 16.67
CA ILE A 98 -11.49 6.05 16.00
C ILE A 98 -12.55 5.95 14.90
N PRO A 99 -13.16 7.07 14.46
CA PRO A 99 -14.19 7.07 13.43
C PRO A 99 -13.62 6.87 12.00
N LEU A 100 -12.60 6.01 11.84
CA LEU A 100 -11.96 5.66 10.57
C LEU A 100 -12.12 4.17 10.31
N LYS A 101 -12.73 3.83 9.17
CA LYS A 101 -12.97 2.43 8.76
C LYS A 101 -11.87 1.92 7.84
N ARG A 102 -11.49 2.70 6.84
CA ARG A 102 -10.53 2.29 5.80
C ARG A 102 -9.87 3.51 5.16
N CYS A 103 -8.58 3.40 4.85
CA CYS A 103 -7.91 4.29 3.89
C CYS A 103 -7.30 3.44 2.78
N ILE A 104 -7.47 3.88 1.53
CA ILE A 104 -6.85 3.29 0.34
C ILE A 104 -6.24 4.40 -0.51
N SER A 105 -5.24 4.05 -1.32
CA SER A 105 -4.67 4.94 -2.33
C SER A 105 -4.70 4.28 -3.70
N THR A 106 -4.80 5.11 -4.75
CA THR A 106 -4.71 4.67 -6.15
C THR A 106 -4.01 5.74 -6.97
N PRO A 107 -3.12 5.38 -7.92
CA PRO A 107 -2.57 6.35 -8.86
C PRO A 107 -3.68 6.89 -9.78
N THR A 108 -3.52 8.13 -10.25
CA THR A 108 -4.43 8.79 -11.19
C THR A 108 -4.05 8.63 -12.66
N TYR A 109 -2.83 8.15 -12.95
CA TYR A 109 -2.31 7.95 -14.32
C TYR A 109 -2.21 9.22 -15.19
N ASP A 110 -2.32 10.40 -14.57
CA ASP A 110 -2.33 11.73 -15.19
C ASP A 110 -1.03 12.06 -15.93
N SER A 111 0.11 11.58 -15.47
CA SER A 111 1.41 11.72 -16.16
C SER A 111 1.57 10.75 -17.34
N ILE A 112 0.80 9.66 -17.40
CA ILE A 112 0.84 8.70 -18.49
C ILE A 112 -0.06 9.16 -19.63
N SER A 113 -1.33 9.37 -19.33
CA SER A 113 -2.30 9.93 -20.26
C SER A 113 -3.50 10.47 -19.48
N PRO A 114 -3.68 11.80 -19.40
CA PRO A 114 -4.70 12.40 -18.55
C PRO A 114 -6.14 12.20 -19.07
N SER A 115 -6.31 11.82 -20.34
CA SER A 115 -7.61 11.67 -20.99
C SER A 115 -8.03 10.22 -21.24
N LEU A 116 -7.13 9.25 -21.05
CA LEU A 116 -7.42 7.85 -21.31
C LEU A 116 -7.96 7.12 -20.08
N SER A 117 -8.86 6.18 -20.32
CA SER A 117 -9.29 5.24 -19.28
C SER A 117 -8.12 4.33 -18.86
N LYS A 118 -8.18 3.80 -17.62
CA LYS A 118 -7.21 2.81 -17.13
C LYS A 118 -7.00 1.66 -18.12
N MET A 119 -8.07 1.11 -18.68
CA MET A 119 -7.98 0.00 -19.64
C MET A 119 -7.30 0.43 -20.94
N SER A 120 -7.65 1.59 -21.48
CA SER A 120 -7.02 2.14 -22.69
C SER A 120 -5.52 2.34 -22.49
N ILE A 121 -5.10 2.82 -21.32
CA ILE A 121 -3.69 2.94 -20.97
C ILE A 121 -3.04 1.56 -20.98
N LEU A 122 -3.64 0.57 -20.33
CA LEU A 122 -3.05 -0.78 -20.27
C LEU A 122 -2.93 -1.45 -21.64
N HIS A 123 -3.89 -1.22 -22.53
CA HIS A 123 -3.82 -1.75 -23.90
C HIS A 123 -2.80 -1.05 -24.80
N ALA A 124 -2.34 0.15 -24.42
CA ALA A 124 -1.38 0.92 -25.21
C ALA A 124 0.08 0.49 -25.01
N TYR A 125 0.39 -0.29 -23.97
CA TYR A 125 1.77 -0.72 -23.64
C TYR A 125 2.04 -2.16 -24.08
N ASN A 126 3.27 -2.43 -24.52
CA ASN A 126 3.73 -3.79 -24.75
C ASN A 126 4.32 -4.38 -23.45
N TRP A 127 3.50 -5.13 -22.71
CA TRP A 127 3.90 -5.68 -21.41
C TRP A 127 5.00 -6.73 -21.45
N THR A 128 5.31 -7.32 -22.61
CA THR A 128 6.44 -8.25 -22.75
C THR A 128 7.78 -7.52 -22.80
N SER A 129 7.79 -6.25 -23.26
CA SER A 129 8.97 -5.39 -23.33
C SER A 129 9.40 -4.92 -21.94
N PRO A 130 10.63 -5.26 -21.45
CA PRO A 130 11.15 -4.72 -20.20
C PRO A 130 11.24 -3.19 -20.20
N HIS A 131 11.56 -2.61 -21.35
CA HIS A 131 11.68 -1.16 -21.51
C HIS A 131 10.34 -0.45 -21.29
N ASP A 132 9.27 -0.96 -21.89
CA ASP A 132 7.91 -0.40 -21.75
C ASP A 132 7.43 -0.47 -20.29
N ARG A 133 7.75 -1.57 -19.59
CA ARG A 133 7.43 -1.72 -18.16
C ARG A 133 8.16 -0.67 -17.31
N GLU A 134 9.43 -0.40 -17.59
CA GLU A 134 10.18 0.62 -16.85
C GLU A 134 9.70 2.05 -17.16
N ILE A 135 9.37 2.35 -18.42
CA ILE A 135 8.74 3.64 -18.78
C ILE A 135 7.41 3.80 -18.04
N PHE A 136 6.57 2.76 -18.04
CA PHE A 136 5.29 2.80 -17.35
C PHE A 136 5.49 3.08 -15.85
N LYS A 137 6.41 2.36 -15.18
CA LYS A 137 6.74 2.59 -13.77
C LYS A 137 7.25 4.00 -13.52
N GLN A 138 8.14 4.51 -14.37
CA GLN A 138 8.67 5.87 -14.24
C GLN A 138 7.56 6.90 -14.32
N LYS A 139 6.74 6.86 -15.37
CA LYS A 139 5.63 7.78 -15.53
C LYS A 139 4.64 7.64 -14.37
N LEU A 140 4.33 6.41 -13.94
CA LEU A 140 3.43 6.18 -12.81
C LEU A 140 3.93 6.83 -11.52
N ARG A 141 5.25 6.85 -11.26
CA ARG A 141 5.85 7.56 -10.12
C ARG A 141 5.65 9.09 -10.18
N GLU A 142 5.48 9.65 -11.38
CA GLU A 142 5.22 11.08 -11.59
C GLU A 142 3.72 11.42 -11.54
N SER A 143 2.84 10.40 -11.57
CA SER A 143 1.40 10.57 -11.44
C SER A 143 1.03 11.02 -10.03
N SER A 144 -0.08 11.74 -9.94
CA SER A 144 -0.69 12.03 -8.65
C SER A 144 -1.28 10.74 -8.03
N ILE A 145 -1.40 10.73 -6.71
CA ILE A 145 -2.01 9.64 -5.96
C ILE A 145 -3.29 10.17 -5.31
N ARG A 146 -4.38 9.44 -5.53
CA ARG A 146 -5.67 9.71 -4.93
C ARG A 146 -5.85 8.84 -3.69
N HIS A 147 -5.94 9.49 -2.53
CA HIS A 147 -6.23 8.89 -1.24
C HIS A 147 -7.73 8.97 -0.95
N ILE A 148 -8.29 7.88 -0.47
CA ILE A 148 -9.70 7.75 -0.13
C ILE A 148 -9.79 7.18 1.28
N CYS A 149 -10.23 7.98 2.24
CA CYS A 149 -10.44 7.57 3.61
C CYS A 149 -11.93 7.61 3.95
N GLN A 150 -12.45 6.49 4.43
CA GLN A 150 -13.86 6.29 4.73
C GLN A 150 -14.06 6.16 6.23
N GLY A 151 -14.96 6.98 6.78
CA GLY A 151 -15.35 6.93 8.18
C GLY A 151 -16.23 5.73 8.53
N SER A 152 -16.31 5.42 9.82
CA SER A 152 -17.09 4.27 10.34
C SER A 152 -18.51 4.62 10.79
N ASN A 153 -18.98 5.85 10.58
CA ASN A 153 -20.28 6.33 11.05
C ASN A 153 -21.43 5.90 10.12
N MET A 154 -22.68 5.95 10.62
CA MET A 154 -23.89 5.62 9.85
C MET A 154 -24.04 6.42 8.55
N ILE A 155 -23.51 7.65 8.51
CA ILE A 155 -23.27 8.40 7.28
C ILE A 155 -21.77 8.33 7.00
N PRO A 156 -21.32 7.54 6.01
CA PRO A 156 -19.90 7.39 5.73
C PRO A 156 -19.35 8.70 5.17
N GLN A 157 -18.65 9.46 6.01
CA GLN A 157 -17.82 10.56 5.53
C GLN A 157 -16.67 9.97 4.71
N THR A 158 -16.64 10.29 3.43
CA THR A 158 -15.54 9.92 2.54
C THR A 158 -14.71 11.16 2.28
N LEU A 159 -13.46 11.14 2.75
CA LEU A 159 -12.48 12.17 2.46
C LEU A 159 -11.64 11.71 1.26
N ILE A 160 -11.53 12.55 0.26
CA ILE A 160 -10.75 12.29 -0.95
C ILE A 160 -9.72 13.41 -1.09
N TYR A 161 -8.46 13.02 -1.18
CA TYR A 161 -7.34 13.93 -1.40
C TYR A 161 -6.54 13.43 -2.59
N THR A 162 -6.13 14.34 -3.47
CA THR A 162 -5.21 14.03 -4.56
C THR A 162 -3.98 14.89 -4.39
N PHE A 163 -2.81 14.28 -4.37
CA PHE A 163 -1.54 15.01 -4.30
C PHE A 163 -0.46 14.24 -5.07
N LYS A 164 0.59 14.96 -5.47
CA LYS A 164 1.81 14.32 -5.94
C LYS A 164 2.61 13.88 -4.72
N GLU A 165 2.90 12.60 -4.62
CA GLU A 165 3.73 12.10 -3.55
C GLU A 165 5.16 12.59 -3.79
N ASN A 166 5.64 13.51 -2.94
CA ASN A 166 7.07 13.80 -2.89
C ASN A 166 7.73 12.55 -2.33
N THR A 167 8.46 11.82 -3.18
CA THR A 167 9.35 10.73 -2.75
C THR A 167 10.36 11.34 -1.78
N THR A 168 10.06 11.27 -0.49
CA THR A 168 11.07 11.52 0.54
C THR A 168 11.98 10.31 0.52
N GLU A 169 13.26 10.56 0.29
CA GLU A 169 14.29 9.52 0.25
C GLU A 169 14.22 8.71 1.54
N TYR A 170 14.18 7.39 1.39
CA TYR A 170 14.19 6.46 2.52
C TYR A 170 15.50 6.64 3.29
N VAL A 171 15.40 7.14 4.52
CA VAL A 171 16.52 7.14 5.46
C VAL A 171 16.31 5.95 6.40
N PRO A 172 17.05 4.83 6.24
CA PRO A 172 16.99 3.75 7.20
C PRO A 172 17.37 4.27 8.58
N PRO A 173 16.72 3.80 9.66
CA PRO A 173 17.21 4.08 11.01
C PRO A 173 18.66 3.62 11.11
N ALA A 174 19.51 4.40 11.80
CA ALA A 174 20.88 4.01 12.09
C ALA A 174 20.87 2.59 12.64
N SER A 175 21.65 1.68 12.03
CA SER A 175 21.64 0.27 12.41
C SER A 175 21.86 0.14 13.90
N SER A 176 20.81 -0.22 14.64
CA SER A 176 21.01 -0.96 15.88
C SER A 176 21.47 -2.34 15.42
N ALA A 177 22.79 -2.51 15.30
CA ALA A 177 23.36 -3.84 15.37
C ALA A 177 22.68 -4.55 16.56
N CYS A 178 22.11 -5.73 16.32
CA CYS A 178 21.82 -6.64 17.41
C CYS A 178 23.12 -6.78 18.24
N PRO A 179 23.07 -6.68 19.58
CA PRO A 179 24.14 -7.25 20.40
C PRO A 179 24.28 -8.75 20.13
#